data_AF-A0AAI9FGC2-F1
#
_entry.id   AF-A0AAI9FGC2-F1
#
_cell.length_a   1.000
_cell.length_b   1.000
_cell.length_c   1.000
_cell.angle_alpha   90.00
_cell.angle_beta   90.00
_cell.angle_gamma   90.00
#
_symmetry.space_group_name_H-M   'P 1'
#
loop_
_entity.id
_entity.type
_entity.pdbx_description
1 polymer ?
#
loop_
_entity_poly.entity_id
_entity_poly.type
_entity_poly.pdbx_seq_one_letter_code
_entity_poly.pdbx_strand_id
1 'polypeptide(L)'
;EREVHITPGIIYDDLRKGEDIGMVKSDRPNPNLETFRNGQLRAVAAGSRLSFSSAARNYNGTYSAQRQELVESTDGYLILQDCFIGAVTRPVYRTWLNMVVAAGLLKIPADVEMKTLYNATYSGPVMPWIDPVKEAEAWRIQIRGGAATESDWIRAGGRNPDEVKRRRKAETEENRRLGLVFDTDPANDKGGNSAGTEQQRQQATDSQHEE
;
A
#
# COMPACT_ATOMS: atom_id res chain seq x y z
N GLU A 1 -45.34 33.29 30.80
CA GLU A 1 -44.28 33.17 29.78
C GLU A 1 -44.37 34.39 28.89
N ARG A 2 -43.27 35.08 28.59
CA ARG A 2 -43.28 36.30 27.76
C ARG A 2 -42.63 35.94 26.43
N GLU A 3 -43.39 35.98 25.35
CA GLU A 3 -42.87 35.74 24.01
C GLU A 3 -42.14 36.99 23.53
N VAL A 4 -40.88 36.83 23.14
CA VAL A 4 -40.05 37.90 22.58
C VAL A 4 -39.83 37.59 21.10
N HIS A 5 -40.45 38.37 20.22
CA HIS A 5 -40.25 38.25 18.79
C HIS A 5 -38.99 39.01 18.36
N ILE A 6 -37.96 38.26 17.94
CA ILE A 6 -36.69 38.83 17.48
C ILE A 6 -36.67 38.83 15.95
N THR A 7 -36.57 40.02 15.34
CA THR A 7 -36.30 40.19 13.91
C THR A 7 -35.06 41.08 13.68
N PRO A 8 -34.40 41.01 12.52
CA PRO A 8 -33.24 41.86 12.25
C PRO A 8 -33.62 43.35 12.28
N GLY A 9 -32.91 44.14 13.10
CA GLY A 9 -33.11 45.59 13.19
C GLY A 9 -34.22 46.06 14.13
N ILE A 10 -34.76 45.19 15.00
CA ILE A 10 -35.74 45.62 16.00
C ILE A 10 -35.16 46.65 16.98
N ILE A 11 -36.00 47.59 17.37
CA ILE A 11 -35.80 48.44 18.55
C ILE A 11 -36.69 47.83 19.62
N TYR A 12 -36.09 47.33 20.70
CA TYR A 12 -36.81 46.71 21.81
C TYR A 12 -36.84 47.68 23.00
N ASP A 13 -38.02 48.19 23.35
CA ASP A 13 -38.22 49.24 24.36
C ASP A 13 -38.97 48.75 25.62
N ASP A 14 -39.48 47.52 25.62
CA ASP A 14 -40.30 46.96 26.69
C ASP A 14 -39.46 46.26 27.79
N LEU A 15 -38.31 46.84 28.16
CA LEU A 15 -37.49 46.35 29.28
C LEU A 15 -38.06 46.82 30.62
N ARG A 16 -38.25 45.90 31.56
CA ARG A 16 -38.63 46.26 32.94
C ARG A 16 -37.40 46.75 33.69
N LYS A 17 -37.65 47.47 34.79
CA LYS A 17 -36.60 48.00 35.66
C LYS A 17 -35.69 46.86 36.17
N GLY A 18 -34.43 46.87 35.74
CA GLY A 18 -33.43 45.85 36.08
C GLY A 18 -33.21 44.77 35.02
N GLU A 19 -33.93 44.80 33.89
CA GLU A 19 -33.69 43.93 32.74
C GLU A 19 -32.61 44.55 31.82
N ASP A 20 -31.72 43.70 31.30
CA ASP A 20 -30.67 44.08 30.34
C ASP A 20 -30.80 43.22 29.07
N ILE A 21 -30.41 43.78 27.92
CA ILE A 21 -30.44 43.06 26.64
C ILE A 21 -29.14 42.27 26.49
N GLY A 22 -29.24 40.96 26.63
CA GLY A 22 -28.18 40.04 26.24
C GLY A 22 -28.02 40.00 24.71
N MET A 23 -26.81 40.25 24.20
CA MET A 23 -26.52 40.07 22.78
C MET A 23 -26.52 38.58 22.44
N VAL A 24 -27.40 38.16 21.52
CA VAL A 24 -27.34 36.81 20.94
C VAL A 24 -26.17 36.77 19.95
N LYS A 25 -24.98 36.39 20.45
CA LYS A 25 -23.82 36.16 19.59
C LYS A 25 -23.91 34.76 18.99
N SER A 26 -23.82 34.69 17.66
CA SER A 26 -23.53 33.44 16.96
C SER A 26 -22.01 33.35 16.78
N ASP A 27 -21.32 32.64 17.67
CA ASP A 27 -19.86 32.43 17.61
C ASP A 27 -19.44 31.44 16.50
N ARG A 28 -20.06 31.58 15.32
CA ARG A 28 -19.71 30.83 14.11
C ARG A 28 -18.92 31.76 13.20
N PRO A 29 -17.72 31.35 12.73
CA PRO A 29 -17.24 29.97 12.65
C PRO A 29 -16.43 29.48 13.87
N ASN A 30 -16.67 28.23 14.30
CA ASN A 30 -15.90 27.57 15.37
C ASN A 30 -14.73 26.75 14.78
N PRO A 31 -13.47 27.17 14.96
CA PRO A 31 -12.30 26.46 14.43
C PRO A 31 -12.12 25.05 15.03
N ASN A 32 -12.71 24.76 16.18
CA ASN A 32 -12.58 23.45 16.85
C ASN A 32 -13.46 22.35 16.25
N LEU A 33 -14.36 22.68 15.31
CA LEU A 33 -15.23 21.71 14.66
C LEU A 33 -14.41 20.64 13.91
N GLU A 34 -13.32 21.03 13.27
CA GLU A 34 -12.45 20.11 12.54
C GLU A 34 -11.80 19.10 13.49
N THR A 35 -11.25 19.57 14.61
CA THR A 35 -10.65 18.70 15.64
C THR A 35 -11.65 17.70 16.20
N PHE A 36 -12.88 18.15 16.51
CA PHE A 36 -13.95 17.27 16.98
C PHE A 36 -14.29 16.21 15.92
N ARG A 37 -14.52 16.61 14.67
CA ARG A 37 -14.82 15.69 13.56
C ARG A 37 -13.70 14.69 13.33
N ASN A 38 -12.44 15.13 13.37
CA ASN A 38 -11.28 14.24 13.24
C ASN A 38 -11.20 13.25 14.40
N GLY A 39 -11.55 13.65 15.63
CA GLY A 39 -11.67 12.76 16.77
C GLY A 39 -12.72 11.66 16.57
N GLN A 40 -13.90 12.01 16.08
CA GLN A 40 -14.96 11.05 15.77
C GLN A 40 -14.55 10.06 14.67
N LEU A 41 -13.92 10.55 13.59
CA LEU A 41 -13.43 9.70 12.51
C LEU A 41 -12.35 8.72 12.98
N ARG A 42 -11.48 9.11 13.93
CA ARG A 42 -10.51 8.18 14.54
C ARG A 42 -11.19 7.09 15.38
N ALA A 43 -12.23 7.43 16.13
CA ALA A 43 -12.99 6.44 16.90
C ALA A 43 -13.66 5.40 15.98
N VAL A 44 -14.21 5.85 14.84
CA VAL A 44 -14.78 4.96 13.82
C VAL A 44 -13.70 4.09 13.17
N ALA A 45 -12.55 4.69 12.79
CA ALA A 45 -11.43 3.96 12.19
C ALA A 45 -10.92 2.84 13.10
N ALA A 46 -10.74 3.13 14.39
CA ALA A 46 -10.31 2.15 15.39
C ALA A 46 -11.25 0.94 15.50
N GLY A 47 -12.55 1.11 15.26
CA GLY A 47 -13.53 0.01 15.28
C GLY A 47 -13.71 -0.72 13.94
N SER A 48 -13.35 -0.11 12.81
CA SER A 48 -13.73 -0.57 11.47
C SER A 48 -12.62 -1.29 10.70
N ARG A 49 -11.44 -1.54 11.33
CA ARG A 49 -10.22 -2.07 10.67
C ARG A 49 -9.75 -1.22 9.48
N LEU A 50 -10.19 0.03 9.42
CA LEU A 50 -9.74 1.01 8.44
C LEU A 50 -8.80 1.99 9.11
N SER A 51 -7.86 2.47 8.31
CA SER A 51 -6.98 3.59 8.65
C SER A 51 -7.77 4.91 8.74
N PHE A 52 -7.42 5.79 9.68
CA PHE A 52 -8.00 7.14 9.76
C PHE A 52 -7.78 7.91 8.46
N SER A 53 -6.56 7.88 7.93
CA SER A 53 -6.19 8.60 6.72
C SER A 53 -6.99 8.11 5.52
N SER A 54 -7.29 6.81 5.44
CA SER A 54 -8.13 6.22 4.40
C SER A 54 -9.60 6.59 4.56
N ALA A 55 -10.14 6.52 5.79
CA ALA A 55 -11.53 6.84 6.08
C ALA A 55 -11.84 8.34 5.92
N ALA A 56 -10.92 9.20 6.36
CA ALA A 56 -11.03 10.65 6.29
C ALA A 56 -10.52 11.25 4.97
N ARG A 57 -9.87 10.43 4.11
CA ARG A 57 -9.12 10.87 2.92
C ARG A 57 -8.11 11.98 3.24
N ASN A 58 -7.44 11.85 4.38
CA ASN A 58 -6.50 12.83 4.89
C ASN A 58 -5.16 12.17 5.20
N TYR A 59 -4.19 12.33 4.30
CA TYR A 59 -2.87 11.70 4.39
C TYR A 59 -1.84 12.71 4.90
N ASN A 60 -1.93 13.06 6.18
CA ASN A 60 -1.00 13.95 6.85
C ASN A 60 -0.09 13.16 7.81
N GLY A 61 1.21 13.51 7.87
CA GLY A 61 2.16 12.91 8.79
C GLY A 61 3.49 12.52 8.13
N THR A 62 4.42 12.00 8.91
CA THR A 62 5.72 11.52 8.40
C THR A 62 5.55 10.19 7.66
N TYR A 63 6.51 9.87 6.77
CA TYR A 63 6.55 8.60 6.04
C TYR A 63 6.41 7.39 6.98
N SER A 64 7.11 7.38 8.12
CA SER A 64 7.06 6.28 9.09
C SER A 64 5.68 6.10 9.70
N ALA A 65 4.97 7.19 10.01
CA ALA A 65 3.62 7.13 10.57
C ALA A 65 2.61 6.60 9.53
N GLN A 66 2.68 7.07 8.29
CA GLN A 66 1.84 6.58 7.20
C GLN A 66 2.12 5.10 6.89
N ARG A 67 3.38 4.68 6.98
CA ARG A 67 3.77 3.28 6.80
C ARG A 67 3.20 2.39 7.90
N GLN A 68 3.31 2.80 9.16
CA GLN A 68 2.74 2.04 10.27
C GLN A 68 1.23 1.90 10.13
N GLU A 69 0.54 2.98 9.78
CA GLU A 69 -0.91 2.98 9.53
C GLU A 69 -1.30 2.05 8.38
N LEU A 70 -0.54 2.03 7.28
CA LEU A 70 -0.76 1.11 6.17
C LEU A 70 -0.55 -0.35 6.58
N VAL A 71 0.50 -0.64 7.35
CA VAL A 71 0.82 -1.99 7.83
C VAL A 71 -0.33 -2.54 8.67
N GLU A 72 -0.79 -1.78 9.65
CA GLU A 72 -1.91 -2.18 10.52
C GLU A 72 -3.22 -2.40 9.74
N SER A 73 -3.51 -1.50 8.78
CA SER A 73 -4.73 -1.61 7.97
C SER A 73 -4.69 -2.79 6.99
N THR A 74 -3.51 -3.14 6.49
CA THR A 74 -3.34 -4.22 5.53
C THR A 74 -3.70 -5.58 6.13
N ASP A 75 -3.37 -5.83 7.40
CA ASP A 75 -3.77 -7.06 8.09
C ASP A 75 -5.30 -7.23 8.08
N GLY A 76 -6.04 -6.13 8.28
CA GLY A 76 -7.50 -6.11 8.17
C GLY A 76 -7.98 -6.47 6.76
N TYR A 77 -7.32 -5.95 5.73
CA TYR A 77 -7.64 -6.26 4.32
C TYR A 77 -7.32 -7.70 3.96
N LEU A 78 -6.23 -8.27 4.47
CA LEU A 78 -5.86 -9.67 4.24
C LEU A 78 -6.88 -10.63 4.86
N ILE A 79 -7.41 -10.32 6.05
CA ILE A 79 -8.50 -11.10 6.64
C ILE A 79 -9.74 -11.10 5.74
N LEU A 80 -10.15 -9.93 5.24
CA LEU A 80 -11.30 -9.82 4.34
C LEU A 80 -11.05 -10.57 3.02
N GLN A 81 -9.83 -10.48 2.51
CA GLN A 81 -9.39 -11.22 1.32
C GLN A 81 -9.50 -12.73 1.54
N ASP A 82 -8.99 -13.25 2.65
CA ASP A 82 -9.06 -14.68 3.00
C ASP A 82 -10.50 -15.15 3.18
N CYS A 83 -11.35 -14.34 3.82
CA CYS A 83 -12.78 -14.63 3.91
C CYS A 83 -13.42 -14.73 2.52
N PHE A 84 -13.13 -13.79 1.62
CA PHE A 84 -13.65 -13.80 0.26
C PHE A 84 -13.12 -14.98 -0.56
N ILE A 85 -11.83 -15.29 -0.44
CA ILE A 85 -11.21 -16.45 -1.09
C ILE A 85 -11.88 -17.74 -0.60
N GLY A 86 -12.06 -17.89 0.71
CA GLY A 86 -12.67 -19.07 1.31
C GLY A 86 -14.13 -19.25 0.90
N ALA A 87 -14.89 -18.16 0.84
CA ALA A 87 -16.34 -18.20 0.58
C ALA A 87 -16.70 -18.21 -0.92
N VAL A 88 -15.89 -17.59 -1.77
CA VAL A 88 -16.24 -17.36 -3.19
C VAL A 88 -15.22 -17.98 -4.13
N THR A 89 -13.97 -17.52 -4.09
CA THR A 89 -12.97 -17.88 -5.10
C THR A 89 -12.62 -19.37 -5.08
N ARG A 90 -12.40 -19.95 -3.89
CA ARG A 90 -12.03 -21.35 -3.72
C ARG A 90 -13.17 -22.30 -4.12
N PRO A 91 -14.43 -22.10 -3.72
CA PRO A 91 -15.56 -22.91 -4.21
C PRO A 91 -15.73 -22.84 -5.73
N VAL A 92 -15.63 -21.64 -6.32
CA VAL A 92 -15.74 -21.46 -7.78
C VAL A 92 -14.64 -22.22 -8.51
N TYR A 93 -13.39 -22.06 -8.07
CA TYR A 93 -12.24 -22.77 -8.66
C TYR A 93 -12.39 -24.29 -8.58
N ARG A 94 -12.76 -24.83 -7.42
CA ARG A 94 -12.94 -26.28 -7.22
C ARG A 94 -14.08 -26.84 -8.06
N THR A 95 -15.18 -26.10 -8.16
CA THR A 95 -16.34 -26.50 -8.99
C THR A 95 -15.97 -26.51 -10.46
N TRP A 96 -15.28 -25.46 -10.94
CA TRP A 96 -14.76 -25.40 -12.29
C TRP A 96 -13.82 -26.58 -12.58
N LEU A 97 -12.88 -26.87 -11.69
CA LEU A 97 -11.93 -27.97 -11.87
C LEU A 97 -12.64 -29.33 -11.95
N ASN A 98 -13.65 -29.55 -11.09
CA ASN A 98 -14.49 -30.76 -11.15
C ASN A 98 -15.20 -30.90 -12.51
N MET A 99 -15.74 -29.80 -13.06
CA MET A 99 -16.40 -29.83 -14.37
C MET A 99 -15.43 -30.15 -15.49
N VAL A 100 -14.23 -29.58 -15.47
CA VAL A 100 -13.18 -29.84 -16.48
C VAL A 100 -12.74 -31.30 -16.46
N VAL A 101 -12.59 -31.88 -15.26
CA VAL A 101 -12.26 -33.31 -15.09
C VAL A 101 -13.41 -34.19 -15.57
N ALA A 102 -14.66 -33.88 -15.18
CA ALA A 102 -15.84 -34.64 -15.59
C ALA A 102 -16.09 -34.59 -17.11
N ALA A 103 -15.78 -33.46 -17.75
CA ALA A 103 -15.87 -33.30 -19.20
C ALA A 103 -14.74 -34.01 -19.98
N GLY A 104 -13.75 -34.59 -19.29
CA GLY A 104 -12.60 -35.24 -19.91
C GLY A 104 -11.62 -34.28 -20.60
N LEU A 105 -11.71 -32.98 -20.33
CA LEU A 105 -10.85 -31.95 -20.91
C LEU A 105 -9.46 -31.92 -20.25
N LEU A 106 -9.35 -32.39 -19.00
CA LEU A 106 -8.09 -32.55 -18.29
C LEU A 106 -7.81 -34.04 -18.08
N LYS A 107 -6.74 -34.55 -18.69
CA LYS A 107 -6.22 -35.90 -18.42
C LYS A 107 -5.28 -35.83 -17.23
N ILE A 108 -5.72 -36.36 -16.10
CA ILE A 108 -4.91 -36.40 -14.88
C ILE A 108 -3.95 -37.60 -14.97
N PRO A 109 -2.63 -37.39 -14.81
CA PRO A 109 -1.66 -38.48 -14.76
C PRO A 109 -1.95 -39.46 -13.59
N ALA A 110 -1.64 -40.74 -13.78
CA ALA A 110 -1.97 -41.79 -12.81
C ALA A 110 -1.16 -41.71 -11.49
N ASP A 111 -0.04 -41.01 -11.51
CA ASP A 111 0.86 -40.77 -10.38
C ASP A 111 0.44 -39.58 -9.50
N VAL A 112 -0.57 -38.79 -9.92
CA VAL A 112 -1.04 -37.62 -9.17
C VAL A 112 -2.09 -38.02 -8.14
N GLU A 113 -1.84 -37.70 -6.87
CA GLU A 113 -2.83 -37.85 -5.81
C GLU A 113 -3.99 -36.85 -6.00
N MET A 114 -5.23 -37.34 -6.12
CA MET A 114 -6.41 -36.52 -6.38
C MET A 114 -6.65 -35.39 -5.36
N LYS A 115 -6.20 -35.55 -4.11
CA LYS A 115 -6.32 -34.49 -3.10
C LYS A 115 -5.46 -33.27 -3.42
N THR A 116 -4.29 -33.51 -4.03
CA THR A 116 -3.34 -32.43 -4.38
C THR A 116 -3.80 -31.63 -5.59
N LEU A 117 -4.68 -32.19 -6.42
CA LEU A 117 -5.26 -31.51 -7.59
C LEU A 117 -5.97 -30.20 -7.22
N TYR A 118 -6.56 -30.12 -6.02
CA TYR A 118 -7.26 -28.94 -5.54
C TYR A 118 -6.38 -27.91 -4.83
N ASN A 119 -5.07 -28.19 -4.72
CA ASN A 119 -4.13 -27.23 -4.17
C ASN A 119 -3.91 -26.12 -5.19
N ALA A 120 -4.43 -24.95 -4.85
CA ALA A 120 -4.24 -23.74 -5.63
C ALA A 120 -3.73 -22.62 -4.72
N THR A 121 -2.79 -21.85 -5.24
CA THR A 121 -2.37 -20.59 -4.63
C THR A 121 -3.32 -19.50 -5.10
N TYR A 122 -3.95 -18.82 -4.16
CA TYR A 122 -4.85 -17.70 -4.44
C TYR A 122 -4.05 -16.41 -4.24
N SER A 123 -3.86 -15.66 -5.32
CA SER A 123 -3.19 -14.36 -5.28
C SER A 123 -4.24 -13.26 -5.22
N GLY A 124 -4.32 -12.57 -4.08
CA GLY A 124 -5.13 -11.37 -3.94
C GLY A 124 -4.29 -10.09 -4.04
N PRO A 125 -4.91 -8.92 -3.86
CA PRO A 125 -4.20 -7.65 -3.73
C PRO A 125 -3.08 -7.73 -2.69
N VAL A 126 -1.91 -7.24 -3.07
CA VAL A 126 -0.73 -7.14 -2.19
C VAL A 126 -0.61 -5.72 -1.64
N MET A 127 0.13 -5.59 -0.53
CA MET A 127 0.41 -4.29 0.06
C MET A 127 1.11 -3.38 -0.97
N PRO A 128 0.59 -2.18 -1.26
CA PRO A 128 1.27 -1.23 -2.12
C PRO A 128 2.51 -0.69 -1.41
N TRP A 129 3.58 -0.45 -2.16
CA TRP A 129 4.82 0.12 -1.62
C TRP A 129 4.69 1.63 -1.52
N ILE A 130 5.20 2.18 -0.42
CA ILE A 130 5.18 3.64 -0.21
C ILE A 130 6.45 4.25 -0.81
N ASP A 131 7.60 3.61 -0.59
CA ASP A 131 8.89 4.00 -1.17
C ASP A 131 9.50 2.79 -1.89
N PRO A 132 9.30 2.68 -3.21
CA PRO A 132 9.76 1.53 -3.98
C PRO A 132 11.27 1.30 -3.91
N VAL A 133 12.07 2.37 -3.74
CA VAL A 133 13.53 2.28 -3.72
C VAL A 133 14.00 1.67 -2.41
N LYS A 134 13.52 2.18 -1.27
CA LYS A 134 13.88 1.64 0.04
C LYS A 134 13.41 0.19 0.21
N GLU A 135 12.23 -0.13 -0.30
CA GLU A 135 11.70 -1.48 -0.24
C GLU A 135 12.50 -2.43 -1.13
N ALA A 136 12.84 -2.05 -2.36
CA ALA A 136 13.70 -2.85 -3.23
C ALA A 136 15.09 -3.11 -2.60
N GLU A 137 15.69 -2.11 -1.96
CA GLU A 137 16.97 -2.28 -1.27
C GLU A 137 16.86 -3.23 -0.07
N ALA A 138 15.79 -3.11 0.72
CA ALA A 138 15.52 -4.03 1.83
C ALA A 138 15.34 -5.48 1.34
N TRP A 139 14.64 -5.69 0.22
CA TRP A 139 14.49 -7.02 -0.39
C TRP A 139 15.80 -7.55 -0.96
N ARG A 140 16.60 -6.69 -1.61
CA ARG A 140 17.95 -7.04 -2.08
C ARG A 140 18.82 -7.53 -0.92
N ILE A 141 18.81 -6.84 0.21
CA ILE A 141 19.55 -7.23 1.42
C ILE A 141 19.06 -8.59 1.94
N GLN A 142 17.75 -8.79 2.07
CA GLN A 142 17.17 -10.05 2.57
C GLN A 142 17.47 -11.24 1.66
N ILE A 143 17.37 -11.07 0.34
CA ILE A 143 17.68 -12.12 -0.64
C ILE A 143 19.17 -12.46 -0.60
N ARG A 144 20.03 -11.44 -0.59
CA ARG A 144 21.49 -11.64 -0.49
C ARG A 144 21.90 -12.27 0.85
N GLY A 145 21.20 -11.93 1.93
CA GLY A 145 21.38 -12.51 3.26
C GLY A 145 20.79 -13.92 3.43
N GLY A 146 20.11 -14.45 2.41
CA GLY A 146 19.50 -15.79 2.45
C GLY A 146 18.23 -15.89 3.29
N ALA A 147 17.69 -14.76 3.79
CA ALA A 147 16.46 -14.71 4.58
C ALA A 147 15.20 -14.76 3.70
N ALA A 148 15.32 -14.46 2.41
CA ALA A 148 14.23 -14.46 1.45
C ALA A 148 14.66 -15.00 0.08
N THR A 149 13.71 -15.47 -0.72
CA THR A 149 13.95 -15.89 -2.10
C THR A 149 13.47 -14.86 -3.11
N GLU A 150 13.97 -14.96 -4.34
CA GLU A 150 13.44 -14.18 -5.48
C GLU A 150 11.93 -14.41 -5.70
N SER A 151 11.44 -15.60 -5.34
CA SER A 151 10.03 -15.95 -5.52
C SER A 151 9.16 -15.23 -4.48
N ASP A 152 9.67 -15.03 -3.26
CA ASP A 152 8.98 -14.29 -2.21
C ASP A 152 8.81 -12.82 -2.60
N TRP A 153 9.86 -12.22 -3.15
CA TRP A 153 9.80 -10.87 -3.70
C TRP A 153 8.78 -10.73 -4.83
N ILE A 154 8.80 -11.65 -5.79
CA ILE A 154 7.88 -11.60 -6.94
C ILE A 154 6.43 -11.74 -6.47
N ARG A 155 6.16 -12.61 -5.48
CA ARG A 155 4.83 -12.78 -4.88
C ARG A 155 4.42 -11.58 -4.03
N ALA A 156 5.35 -10.94 -3.32
CA ALA A 156 5.08 -9.71 -2.59
C ALA A 156 4.63 -8.57 -3.53
N GLY A 157 5.08 -8.59 -4.79
CA GLY A 157 4.59 -7.72 -5.85
C GLY A 157 3.34 -8.23 -6.59
N GLY A 158 2.69 -9.29 -6.13
CA GLY A 158 1.45 -9.84 -6.70
C GLY A 158 1.63 -10.58 -8.03
N ARG A 159 2.83 -11.02 -8.37
CA ARG A 159 3.15 -11.69 -9.63
C ARG A 159 3.46 -13.18 -9.43
N ASN A 160 3.35 -13.96 -10.49
CA ASN A 160 3.74 -15.37 -10.49
C ASN A 160 5.26 -15.51 -10.78
N PRO A 161 6.06 -16.10 -9.88
CA PRO A 161 7.49 -16.33 -10.10
C PRO A 161 7.84 -17.09 -11.37
N ASP A 162 7.06 -18.12 -11.72
CA ASP A 162 7.34 -18.96 -12.89
C ASP A 162 7.14 -18.17 -14.19
N GLU A 163 6.11 -17.32 -14.23
CA GLU A 163 5.87 -16.43 -15.34
C GLU A 163 6.98 -15.39 -15.48
N VAL A 164 7.40 -14.78 -14.36
CA VAL A 164 8.49 -13.79 -14.37
C VAL A 164 9.79 -14.42 -14.87
N LYS A 165 10.12 -15.63 -14.41
CA LYS A 165 11.31 -16.36 -14.89
C LYS A 165 11.22 -16.68 -16.38
N ARG A 166 10.07 -17.15 -16.85
CA ARG A 166 9.82 -17.44 -18.26
C ARG A 166 9.97 -16.19 -19.15
N ARG A 167 9.38 -15.07 -18.74
CA ARG A 167 9.48 -13.78 -19.46
C ARG A 167 10.92 -13.27 -19.46
N ARG A 168 11.58 -13.27 -18.31
CA ARG A 168 12.99 -12.86 -18.19
C ARG A 168 13.88 -13.67 -19.14
N LYS A 169 13.72 -15.00 -19.19
CA LYS A 169 14.47 -15.85 -20.13
C LYS A 169 14.25 -15.42 -21.59
N ALA A 170 12.99 -15.21 -21.99
CA ALA A 170 12.65 -14.80 -23.35
C ALA A 170 13.22 -13.42 -23.69
N GLU A 171 13.12 -12.45 -22.78
CA GLU A 171 13.66 -11.10 -22.93
C GLU A 171 15.19 -11.11 -23.05
N THR A 172 15.89 -11.86 -22.18
CA THR A 172 17.35 -11.98 -22.25
C THR A 172 17.82 -12.59 -23.57
N GLU A 173 17.14 -13.62 -24.08
CA GLU A 173 17.47 -14.24 -25.36
C GLU A 173 17.24 -13.29 -26.53
N GLU A 174 16.12 -12.56 -26.52
CA GLU A 174 15.80 -11.57 -27.55
C GLU A 174 16.79 -10.41 -27.53
N ASN A 175 17.14 -9.89 -26.35
CA ASN A 175 18.13 -8.82 -26.21
C ASN A 175 19.49 -9.24 -26.79
N ARG A 176 19.92 -10.48 -26.55
CA ARG A 176 21.14 -11.03 -27.13
C ARG A 176 21.06 -11.13 -28.65
N ARG A 177 19.91 -11.57 -29.20
CA ARG A 177 19.68 -11.63 -30.64
C ARG A 177 19.74 -10.25 -31.30
N LEU A 178 19.19 -9.23 -30.64
CA LEU A 178 19.13 -7.86 -31.13
C LEU A 178 20.40 -7.04 -30.83
N GLY A 179 21.35 -7.58 -30.06
CA GLY A 179 22.54 -6.84 -29.62
C GLY A 179 22.24 -5.69 -28.66
N LEU A 180 21.11 -5.74 -27.94
CA LEU A 180 20.70 -4.72 -26.98
C LEU A 180 21.38 -4.97 -25.63
N VAL A 181 22.10 -3.97 -25.12
CA VAL A 181 22.78 -4.02 -23.82
C VAL A 181 22.07 -3.09 -22.86
N PHE A 182 21.61 -3.65 -21.74
CA PHE A 182 20.98 -2.91 -20.66
C PHE A 182 21.81 -3.09 -19.37
N ASP A 183 21.80 -2.06 -18.53
CA ASP A 183 22.34 -2.07 -17.16
C ASP A 183 21.68 -3.12 -16.26
N THR A 184 20.45 -3.53 -16.61
CA THR A 184 19.68 -4.56 -15.90
C THR A 184 20.16 -6.00 -16.11
N ASP A 185 21.12 -6.27 -17.00
CA ASP A 185 21.72 -7.59 -17.19
C ASP A 185 22.89 -7.81 -16.19
N PRO A 186 22.78 -8.75 -15.23
CA PRO A 186 23.85 -9.01 -14.26
C PRO A 186 25.18 -9.44 -14.89
N ALA A 187 25.17 -9.94 -16.14
CA ALA A 187 26.41 -10.25 -16.85
C ALA A 187 27.20 -9.00 -17.28
N ASN A 188 26.53 -7.85 -17.36
CA ASN A 188 27.11 -6.56 -17.77
C ASN A 188 27.16 -5.53 -16.62
N ASP A 189 26.56 -5.82 -15.46
CA ASP A 189 26.69 -5.02 -14.25
C ASP A 189 28.10 -5.14 -13.68
N LYS A 190 28.99 -4.26 -14.13
CA LYS A 190 30.26 -3.97 -13.45
C LYS A 190 29.92 -3.19 -12.18
N GLY A 191 29.40 -3.92 -11.17
CA GLY A 191 28.86 -3.40 -9.92
C GLY A 191 29.42 -2.04 -9.57
N GLY A 192 28.58 -1.01 -9.70
CA GLY A 192 29.00 0.38 -9.72
C GLY A 192 30.10 0.67 -8.69
N ASN A 193 31.27 1.07 -9.21
CA ASN A 193 32.42 1.61 -8.48
C ASN A 193 31.98 2.80 -7.62
N SER A 194 31.41 2.54 -6.45
CA SER A 194 31.19 3.56 -5.43
C SER A 194 32.49 3.88 -4.67
N ALA A 195 33.57 3.13 -4.92
CA ALA A 195 34.91 3.39 -4.40
C ALA A 195 35.78 4.26 -5.33
N GLY A 196 35.41 4.40 -6.61
CA GLY A 196 36.22 5.15 -7.59
C GLY A 196 35.97 6.66 -7.59
N THR A 197 34.79 7.10 -7.15
CA THR A 197 34.40 8.51 -7.19
C THR A 197 34.98 9.33 -6.03
N GLU A 198 35.29 8.69 -4.90
CA GLU A 198 35.98 9.35 -3.78
C GLU A 198 37.50 9.50 -4.05
N GLN A 199 38.15 8.49 -4.62
CA GLN A 199 39.58 8.57 -4.96
C GLN A 199 39.88 9.63 -6.04
N GLN A 200 38.99 9.82 -7.03
CA GLN A 200 39.15 10.88 -8.02
C GLN A 200 38.89 12.28 -7.45
N ARG A 201 38.04 12.43 -6.43
CA ARG A 201 37.88 13.70 -5.71
C ARG A 201 39.09 14.01 -4.83
N GLN A 202 39.64 13.04 -4.10
CA GLN A 202 40.84 13.26 -3.30
C GLN A 202 42.06 13.65 -4.17
N GLN A 203 42.31 12.95 -5.28
CA GLN A 203 43.43 13.28 -6.17
C GLN A 203 43.29 14.65 -6.85
N ALA A 204 42.06 15.08 -7.18
CA ALA A 204 41.82 16.41 -7.73
C ALA A 204 41.97 17.54 -6.70
N THR A 205 41.87 17.23 -5.40
CA THR A 205 42.03 18.24 -4.34
C THR A 205 43.50 18.39 -3.93
N ASP A 206 44.28 17.29 -3.91
CA ASP A 206 45.72 17.35 -3.63
C ASP A 206 46.52 18.01 -4.78
N SER A 207 46.11 17.82 -6.03
CA SER A 207 46.77 18.45 -7.19
C SER A 207 46.48 19.95 -7.34
N GLN A 208 45.51 20.50 -6.63
CA GLN A 208 45.24 21.95 -6.57
C GLN A 208 45.98 22.67 -5.44
N HIS A 209 46.67 21.94 -4.56
CA HIS A 209 47.48 22.51 -3.48
C HIS A 209 48.99 22.51 -3.74
N GLU A 210 49.45 21.95 -4.86
CA GLU A 210 50.88 21.90 -5.26
C GLU A 210 51.26 22.80 -6.46
N GLU A 211 50.44 23.80 -6.82
CA GLU A 211 50.86 24.93 -7.69
C GLU A 211 50.95 26.26 -6.94
#